data_AF-A0A931DH85-F1
#
_entry.id   AF-A0A931DH85-F1
#
_cell.length_a   1.000
_cell.length_b   1.000
_cell.length_c   1.000
_cell.angle_alpha   90.00
_cell.angle_beta   90.00
_cell.angle_gamma   90.00
#
_symmetry.space_group_name_H-M   'P 1'
#
loop_
_entity.id
_entity.type
_entity.pdbx_description
1 polymer ?
#
loop_
_entity_poly.entity_id
_entity_poly.type
_entity_poly.pdbx_seq_one_letter_code
_entity_poly.pdbx_strand_id
1 'polypeptide(L)' 'MNPFGRPPLEERIAARQRERGPMRRGRYFEHGPARMLFFFGLAVVVISHVVALSMYFVDPGP' A
#
# COMPACT_ATOMS: atom_id res chain seq x y z
N MET A 1 16.48 -40.04 -2.85
CA MET A 1 17.79 -39.35 -2.73
C MET A 1 17.63 -37.98 -3.38
N ASN A 2 17.81 -36.88 -2.65
CA ASN A 2 17.57 -35.52 -3.16
C ASN A 2 18.75 -35.12 -4.07
N PRO A 3 18.56 -34.88 -5.39
CA PRO A 3 19.65 -34.79 -6.36
C PRO A 3 20.58 -33.57 -6.20
N PHE A 4 20.25 -32.66 -5.29
CA PHE A 4 20.97 -31.40 -5.11
C PHE A 4 21.67 -31.28 -3.75
N GLY A 5 21.69 -32.32 -2.91
CA GLY A 5 22.30 -32.27 -1.57
C GLY A 5 21.69 -31.20 -0.66
N ARG A 6 20.53 -30.64 -1.03
CA ARG A 6 19.86 -29.59 -0.27
C ARG A 6 19.00 -30.21 0.83
N PRO A 7 18.94 -29.58 2.02
CA PRO A 7 18.00 -29.97 3.05
C PRO A 7 16.55 -29.93 2.51
N PRO A 8 15.64 -30.75 3.06
CA PRO A 8 14.23 -30.79 2.68
C PRO A 8 13.55 -29.41 2.71
N LEU A 9 12.50 -29.25 1.91
CA LEU A 9 11.81 -27.96 1.72
C LEU A 9 11.33 -27.37 3.06
N GLU A 10 10.77 -28.20 3.94
CA GLU A 10 10.29 -27.82 5.26
C GLU A 10 11.38 -27.21 6.12
N GLU A 11 12.56 -27.83 6.16
CA GLU A 11 13.70 -27.35 6.93
C GLU A 11 14.20 -26.00 6.41
N ARG A 12 14.16 -25.79 5.09
CA ARG A 12 14.47 -24.51 4.44
C ARG A 12 13.41 -23.44 4.66
N ILE A 13 12.15 -23.81 4.85
CA ILE A 13 11.07 -22.87 5.21
C ILE A 13 11.24 -22.47 6.67
N ALA A 14 11.46 -23.44 7.57
CA ALA A 14 11.70 -23.19 8.99
C ALA A 14 12.92 -22.29 9.22
N ALA A 15 14.03 -22.51 8.49
CA ALA A 15 15.19 -21.63 8.53
C ALA A 15 14.85 -20.19 8.12
N ARG A 16 14.15 -20.00 6.98
CA ARG A 16 13.73 -18.67 6.51
C ARG A 16 12.76 -17.96 7.47
N GLN A 17 11.89 -18.70 8.14
CA GLN A 17 10.97 -18.12 9.13
C GLN A 17 11.71 -17.76 10.44
N ARG A 18 12.71 -18.53 10.86
CA ARG A 18 13.59 -18.19 11.98
C ARG A 18 14.45 -16.95 11.70
N GLU A 19 14.94 -16.81 10.46
CA GLU A 19 15.72 -15.66 10.01
C GLU A 19 14.88 -14.41 9.77
N ARG A 20 13.57 -14.57 9.50
CA ARG A 20 12.63 -13.45 9.44
C ARG A 20 12.46 -12.87 10.83
N GLY A 21 13.15 -11.76 11.07
CA GLY A 21 12.90 -10.91 12.23
C GLY A 21 11.44 -10.41 12.29
N PRO A 22 11.03 -9.86 13.44
CA PRO A 22 9.66 -9.35 13.62
C PRO A 22 9.30 -8.37 12.51
N MET A 23 8.06 -8.46 12.01
CA MET A 23 7.55 -7.55 11.00
C MET A 23 7.73 -6.12 11.48
N ARG A 24 8.55 -5.33 10.77
CA ARG A 24 8.72 -3.91 11.09
C ARG A 24 7.37 -3.26 10.86
N ARG A 25 6.80 -2.66 11.92
CA ARG A 25 5.53 -1.94 11.82
C ARG A 25 5.74 -0.75 10.87
N GLY A 26 5.25 -0.90 9.65
CA GLY A 26 5.32 0.14 8.63
C GLY A 26 4.61 1.39 9.14
N ARG A 27 5.36 2.48 9.37
CA ARG A 27 4.79 3.79 9.73
C ARG A 27 4.19 4.53 8.53
N TYR A 28 4.55 4.11 7.32
CA TYR A 28 4.19 4.73 6.05
C TYR A 28 4.17 3.67 4.94
N PHE A 29 3.52 3.99 3.83
CA PHE A 29 3.58 3.17 2.62
C PHE A 29 5.05 3.06 2.16
N GLU A 30 5.67 1.89 2.33
CA GLU A 30 7.04 1.61 1.87
C GLU A 30 7.14 1.61 0.34
N HIS A 31 6.01 1.40 -0.35
CA HIS A 31 5.91 1.45 -1.81
C HIS A 31 5.57 2.85 -2.29
N GLY A 32 6.51 3.48 -3.00
CA GLY A 32 6.33 4.79 -3.64
C GLY A 32 5.06 4.92 -4.50
N PRO A 33 4.75 3.94 -5.37
CA PRO A 33 3.52 3.98 -6.17
C PRO A 33 2.24 3.97 -5.33
N ALA A 34 2.19 3.17 -4.26
CA ALA A 34 1.03 3.12 -3.36
C ALA A 34 0.82 4.46 -2.65
N ARG A 35 1.90 5.09 -2.20
CA ARG A 35 1.86 6.43 -1.59
C ARG A 35 1.30 7.47 -2.58
N MET A 36 1.79 7.47 -3.81
CA MET A 36 1.36 8.41 -4.85
C MET A 36 -0.13 8.26 -5.15
N LEU A 37 -0.61 7.03 -5.39
CA LEU A 37 -2.02 6.76 -5.68
C LEU A 37 -2.93 7.16 -4.54
N PHE A 38 -2.52 6.93 -3.29
CA PHE A 38 -3.28 7.33 -2.12
C PHE A 38 -3.48 8.85 -2.07
N PHE A 39 -2.41 9.64 -2.19
CA PHE A 39 -2.51 11.10 -2.14
C PHE A 39 -3.21 11.68 -3.37
N PHE A 40 -2.98 11.12 -4.55
CA PHE A 40 -3.67 11.54 -5.76
C PHE A 40 -5.18 11.31 -5.67
N GLY A 41 -5.60 10.11 -5.28
CA GLY A 41 -7.02 9.79 -5.09
C GLY A 41 -7.67 10.68 -4.03
N LEU A 42 -6.98 10.90 -2.90
CA LEU A 42 -7.45 11.81 -1.86
C LEU A 42 -7.64 13.24 -2.39
N ALA A 43 -6.67 13.75 -3.17
CA ALA A 43 -6.76 15.08 -3.76
C ALA A 43 -7.94 15.19 -4.74
N VAL A 44 -8.16 14.19 -5.60
CA VAL A 44 -9.30 14.16 -6.53
C VAL A 44 -10.64 14.24 -5.77
N VAL A 45 -10.78 13.46 -4.68
CA VAL A 45 -11.99 13.48 -3.85
C VAL A 45 -12.18 14.84 -3.19
N VAL A 46 -11.15 15.40 -2.56
CA VAL A 46 -11.27 16.72 -1.90
C VAL A 46 -11.62 17.81 -2.90
N ILE A 47 -10.94 17.85 -4.05
CA ILE A 47 -11.21 18.84 -5.10
C ILE A 47 -12.63 18.69 -5.64
N SER A 48 -13.09 17.46 -5.93
CA SER A 48 -14.45 17.26 -6.45
C SER A 48 -15.52 17.75 -5.47
N HIS A 49 -15.32 17.54 -4.16
CA HIS A 49 -16.24 18.03 -3.14
C HIS A 49 -16.20 19.55 -3.03
N VAL A 50 -15.02 20.17 -3.09
CA VAL A 50 -14.89 21.64 -3.07
C VAL A 50 -15.55 22.26 -4.30
N VAL A 51 -15.40 21.65 -5.48
CA VAL A 51 -16.07 22.11 -6.71
C VAL A 51 -17.58 21.96 -6.57
N ALA A 52 -18.08 20.78 -6.16
CA ALA A 52 -19.51 20.56 -5.96
C ALA A 52 -20.11 21.53 -4.94
N LEU A 53 -19.41 21.77 -3.83
CA LEU A 53 -19.81 22.73 -2.80
C LEU A 53 -19.83 24.15 -3.35
N SER A 54 -18.81 24.53 -4.12
CA SER A 54 -18.74 25.84 -4.78
C SER A 54 -19.89 26.03 -5.76
N MET A 55 -20.22 25.02 -6.58
CA MET A 55 -21.37 25.10 -7.48
C MET A 55 -22.69 25.20 -6.70
N TYR A 56 -22.84 24.48 -5.59
CA TYR A 56 -24.04 24.56 -4.78
C TYR A 56 -24.27 25.94 -4.12
N PHE A 57 -23.20 26.63 -3.70
CA PHE A 57 -23.30 27.90 -2.97
C PHE A 57 -23.03 29.16 -3.78
N VAL A 58 -22.26 29.05 -4.87
CA VAL A 58 -21.71 30.20 -5.61
C VAL A 58 -22.28 30.30 -7.03
N ASP A 59 -22.94 29.26 -7.55
CA ASP A 59 -23.68 29.38 -8.80
C ASP A 59 -25.07 29.98 -8.53
N PRO A 60 -25.37 31.23 -8.93
CA PRO A 60 -26.71 31.79 -8.81
C PRO A 60 -27.73 31.16 -9.78
N GLY A 61 -27.29 30.28 -10.69
CA GLY A 61 -28.10 29.81 -11.82
C GLY A 61 -28.37 30.95 -12.83
N PRO A 62 -28.86 30.62 -14.04
CA PRO A 62 -29.45 31.63 -14.93
C PRO A 62 -30.77 32.19 -14.37
#